data_AF-A0AAV6QLY0-F1
#
_entry.id   AF-A0AAV6QLY0-F1
#
_cell.length_a   1.000
_cell.length_b   1.000
_cell.length_c   1.000
_cell.angle_alpha   90.00
_cell.angle_beta   90.00
_cell.angle_gamma   90.00
#
_symmetry.space_group_name_H-M   'P 1'
#
loop_
_entity.id
_entity.type
_entity.pdbx_description
1 polymer ?
#
loop_
_entity_poly.entity_id
_entity_poly.type
_entity_poly.pdbx_seq_one_letter_code
_entity_poly.pdbx_strand_id
1 'polypeptide(L)'
;MWRFTFYLCIFIYGFRFLCQSTWLWDTRQCWYGYPYQVMTPGLYHYYVTELAFYWSLMFSQFTDIKRKDFLIMFIHHLATVGLISFSYVNNMARVGSLVMCVHDASDFLLEAAKLANYTKYQRLCDFLFIVFSVVFFITRLVIFPIWVLNSTMFESWAIVGPFPSWWVFNVLLLVLQVLHIIWSYLIARIAIKAILRGKVCKDVRSDIESSSEDEAEKPTDGIKNSVHSVRGENGTNGHCAAAKAQNHSSW
;
A
#
# COMPACT_ATOMS: atom_id res chain seq x y z
N MET A 1 5.61 -0.29 -15.49
CA MET A 1 6.19 1.01 -15.87
C MET A 1 5.10 2.00 -16.24
N TRP A 2 4.25 1.73 -17.23
CA TRP A 2 3.22 2.69 -17.68
C TRP A 2 2.21 3.13 -16.60
N ARG A 3 1.74 2.21 -15.73
CA ARG A 3 0.81 2.55 -14.62
C ARG A 3 1.41 3.56 -13.65
N PHE A 4 2.67 3.35 -13.24
CA PHE A 4 3.39 4.28 -12.37
C PHE A 4 3.48 5.68 -12.99
N THR A 5 3.89 5.77 -14.26
CA THR A 5 3.99 7.05 -14.97
C THR A 5 2.65 7.75 -15.04
N PHE A 6 1.57 7.02 -15.33
CA PHE A 6 0.23 7.59 -15.36
C PHE A 6 -0.18 8.16 -13.99
N TYR A 7 -0.15 7.34 -12.93
CA TYR A 7 -0.53 7.77 -11.58
C TYR A 7 0.31 8.95 -11.07
N LEU A 8 1.61 8.97 -11.36
CA LEU A 8 2.47 10.07 -10.97
C LEU A 8 2.10 11.37 -11.70
N CYS A 9 1.95 11.31 -13.02
CA CYS A 9 1.61 12.48 -13.84
C CYS A 9 0.23 13.04 -13.47
N ILE A 10 -0.77 12.17 -13.30
CA ILE A 10 -2.13 12.59 -13.03
C ILE A 10 -2.28 13.14 -11.60
N PHE A 11 -1.58 12.55 -10.62
CA PHE A 11 -1.52 13.09 -9.26
C PHE A 11 -0.87 14.48 -9.22
N ILE A 12 0.27 14.67 -9.91
CA ILE A 12 0.92 15.99 -9.98
C ILE A 12 -0.02 17.01 -10.64
N TYR A 13 -0.67 16.64 -11.73
CA TYR A 13 -1.62 17.51 -12.43
C TYR A 13 -2.81 17.89 -11.52
N GLY A 14 -3.48 16.89 -10.94
CA GLY A 14 -4.62 17.07 -10.06
C GLY A 14 -4.29 17.88 -8.81
N PHE A 15 -3.15 17.59 -8.16
CA PHE A 15 -2.70 18.32 -6.98
C PHE A 15 -2.40 19.78 -7.28
N ARG A 16 -1.70 20.08 -8.39
CA ARG A 16 -1.42 21.47 -8.79
C ARG A 16 -2.69 22.25 -9.11
N PHE A 17 -3.62 21.63 -9.82
CA PHE A 17 -4.92 22.24 -10.13
C PHE A 17 -5.74 22.49 -8.86
N LEU A 18 -5.80 21.52 -7.94
CA LEU A 18 -6.56 21.65 -6.70
C LEU A 18 -5.94 22.65 -5.73
N CYS A 19 -4.61 22.80 -5.70
CA CYS A 19 -3.97 23.83 -4.87
C CYS A 19 -4.43 25.25 -5.23
N GLN A 20 -4.77 25.49 -6.50
CA GLN A 20 -5.31 26.77 -6.98
C GLN A 20 -6.82 26.90 -6.75
N SER A 21 -7.49 25.81 -6.38
CA SER A 21 -8.93 25.72 -6.24
C SER A 21 -9.35 25.99 -4.80
N THR A 22 -10.37 26.84 -4.61
CA THR A 22 -10.84 27.21 -3.26
C THR A 22 -11.44 26.04 -2.48
N TRP A 23 -12.05 25.08 -3.19
CA TRP A 23 -12.69 23.92 -2.58
C TRP A 23 -11.72 22.86 -2.04
N LEU A 24 -10.43 22.96 -2.33
CA LEU A 24 -9.42 22.14 -1.64
C LEU A 24 -9.31 22.56 -0.17
N TRP A 25 -9.44 23.85 0.13
CA TRP A 25 -9.22 24.39 1.48
C TRP A 25 -10.51 24.50 2.30
N ASP A 26 -11.64 24.72 1.63
CA ASP A 26 -12.97 24.75 2.24
C ASP A 26 -13.95 23.91 1.42
N THR A 27 -14.29 22.73 1.95
CA THR A 27 -15.15 21.74 1.28
C THR A 27 -16.57 22.27 1.03
N ARG A 28 -17.01 23.30 1.75
CA ARG A 28 -18.31 23.96 1.51
C ARG A 28 -18.40 24.57 0.11
N GLN A 29 -17.27 25.02 -0.43
CA GLN A 29 -17.17 25.57 -1.78
C GLN A 29 -17.44 24.52 -2.87
N CYS A 30 -17.45 23.23 -2.53
CA CYS A 30 -17.93 22.19 -3.45
C CYS A 30 -19.43 22.33 -3.74
N TRP A 31 -20.22 22.92 -2.84
CA TRP A 31 -21.69 22.91 -2.91
C TRP A 31 -22.28 24.28 -3.27
N TYR A 32 -21.57 25.38 -3.00
CA TYR A 32 -22.05 26.69 -3.42
C TYR A 32 -22.20 26.80 -4.94
N GLY A 33 -23.36 27.29 -5.37
CA GLY A 33 -23.72 27.41 -6.78
C GLY A 33 -24.06 26.10 -7.47
N TYR A 34 -24.13 24.97 -6.75
CA TYR A 34 -24.65 23.72 -7.29
C TYR A 34 -26.17 23.85 -7.56
N PRO A 35 -26.70 23.34 -8.68
CA PRO A 35 -26.04 22.55 -9.74
C PRO A 35 -25.46 23.38 -10.91
N TYR A 36 -25.44 24.71 -10.83
CA TYR A 36 -25.02 25.61 -11.92
C TYR A 36 -23.53 25.97 -11.91
N GLN A 37 -22.68 25.02 -11.51
CA GLN A 37 -21.23 25.22 -11.45
C GLN A 37 -20.61 25.17 -12.86
N VAL A 38 -19.74 26.12 -13.17
CA VAL A 38 -19.05 26.15 -14.46
C VAL A 38 -17.93 25.11 -14.47
N MET A 39 -17.96 24.22 -15.47
CA MET A 39 -16.88 23.28 -15.73
C MET A 39 -15.69 23.99 -16.37
N THR A 40 -14.62 24.19 -15.61
CA THR A 40 -13.38 24.73 -16.16
C THR A 40 -12.70 23.72 -17.09
N PRO A 41 -11.97 24.16 -18.13
CA PRO A 41 -11.26 23.24 -19.01
C PRO A 41 -10.25 22.34 -18.28
N GLY A 42 -9.57 22.85 -17.25
CA GLY A 42 -8.64 22.04 -16.45
C GLY A 42 -9.34 20.89 -15.71
N LEU A 43 -10.48 21.19 -15.08
CA LEU A 43 -11.29 20.18 -14.39
C LEU A 43 -11.84 19.13 -15.38
N TYR A 44 -12.26 19.57 -16.56
CA TYR A 44 -12.73 18.66 -17.62
C TYR A 44 -11.63 17.69 -18.06
N HIS A 45 -10.42 18.17 -18.37
CA HIS A 45 -9.32 17.30 -18.77
C HIS A 45 -8.90 16.35 -17.65
N TYR A 46 -8.93 16.80 -16.39
CA TYR A 46 -8.67 15.92 -15.24
C TYR A 46 -9.67 14.75 -15.22
N TYR A 47 -10.97 15.08 -15.29
CA TYR A 47 -12.07 14.11 -15.24
C TYR A 47 -12.04 13.10 -16.38
N VAL A 48 -11.91 13.58 -17.62
CA VAL A 48 -11.95 12.69 -18.80
C VAL A 48 -10.73 11.77 -18.83
N THR A 49 -9.56 12.28 -18.44
CA THR A 49 -8.32 11.49 -18.39
C THR A 49 -8.41 10.40 -17.33
N GLU A 50 -8.84 10.73 -16.11
CA GLU A 50 -9.05 9.75 -15.04
C GLU A 50 -10.10 8.72 -15.42
N LEU A 51 -11.25 9.16 -15.94
CA LEU A 51 -12.33 8.26 -16.34
C LEU A 51 -11.87 7.26 -17.40
N ALA A 52 -11.15 7.71 -18.44
CA ALA A 52 -10.64 6.84 -19.50
C ALA A 52 -9.66 5.80 -18.94
N PHE A 53 -8.78 6.21 -18.03
CA PHE A 53 -7.83 5.31 -17.40
C PHE A 53 -8.51 4.27 -16.50
N TYR A 54 -9.47 4.67 -15.66
CA TYR A 54 -10.21 3.73 -14.82
C TYR A 54 -11.08 2.76 -15.63
N TRP A 55 -11.65 3.19 -16.76
CA TRP A 55 -12.30 2.28 -17.70
C TRP A 55 -11.31 1.26 -18.27
N SER A 56 -10.11 1.69 -18.65
CA SER A 56 -9.07 0.78 -19.14
C SER A 56 -8.69 -0.29 -18.09
N LEU A 57 -8.60 0.10 -16.81
CA LEU A 57 -8.35 -0.80 -15.69
C LEU A 57 -9.50 -1.79 -15.46
N MET A 58 -10.74 -1.31 -15.55
CA MET A 58 -11.92 -2.14 -15.36
C MET A 58 -12.00 -3.26 -16.40
N PHE A 59 -11.66 -2.98 -17.66
CA PHE A 59 -11.62 -3.99 -18.71
C PHE A 59 -10.37 -4.88 -18.65
N SER A 60 -9.20 -4.31 -18.36
CA SER A 60 -7.93 -5.06 -18.20
C SER A 60 -8.03 -6.17 -17.15
N GLN A 61 -8.87 -6.00 -16.13
CA GLN A 61 -9.09 -7.02 -15.11
C GLN A 61 -9.61 -8.35 -15.68
N PHE A 62 -10.40 -8.33 -16.76
CA PHE A 62 -10.96 -9.57 -17.34
C PHE A 62 -9.93 -10.35 -18.14
N THR A 63 -8.89 -9.68 -18.65
CA THR A 63 -7.77 -10.30 -19.35
C THR A 63 -6.64 -10.70 -18.40
N ASP A 64 -6.54 -10.05 -17.24
CA ASP A 64 -5.55 -10.37 -16.21
C ASP A 64 -5.90 -11.69 -15.48
N ILE A 65 -4.87 -12.40 -15.01
CA ILE A 65 -5.02 -13.67 -14.30
C ILE A 65 -5.90 -13.47 -13.06
N LYS A 66 -6.97 -14.26 -12.95
CA LYS A 66 -7.96 -14.14 -11.87
C LYS A 66 -7.32 -14.44 -10.51
N ARG A 67 -7.20 -13.40 -9.68
CA ARG A 67 -6.65 -13.48 -8.31
C ARG A 67 -7.78 -13.63 -7.28
N LYS A 68 -7.41 -14.00 -6.04
CA LYS A 68 -8.37 -14.20 -4.92
C LYS A 68 -9.11 -12.92 -4.51
N ASP A 69 -8.58 -11.76 -4.87
CA ASP A 69 -9.11 -10.41 -4.65
C ASP A 69 -9.91 -9.86 -5.86
N PHE A 70 -10.16 -10.67 -6.89
CA PHE A 70 -10.84 -10.23 -8.12
C PHE A 70 -12.19 -9.54 -7.86
N LEU A 71 -13.04 -10.13 -7.02
CA LEU A 71 -14.38 -9.57 -6.76
C LEU A 71 -14.30 -8.22 -6.04
N ILE A 72 -13.39 -8.09 -5.08
CA ILE A 72 -13.17 -6.86 -4.31
C ILE A 72 -12.68 -5.75 -5.26
N MET A 73 -11.71 -6.06 -6.13
CA MET A 73 -11.20 -5.11 -7.13
C MET A 73 -12.23 -4.77 -8.20
N PHE A 74 -13.09 -5.72 -8.60
CA PHE A 74 -14.17 -5.46 -9.54
C PHE A 74 -15.21 -4.49 -8.96
N ILE A 75 -15.68 -4.75 -7.73
CA ILE A 75 -16.63 -3.87 -7.06
C ILE A 75 -16.02 -2.47 -6.89
N HIS A 76 -14.73 -2.40 -6.55
CA HIS A 76 -14.01 -1.14 -6.49
C HIS A 76 -14.03 -0.38 -7.82
N HIS A 77 -13.60 -1.00 -8.92
CA HIS A 77 -13.57 -0.34 -10.22
C HIS A 77 -14.97 0.08 -10.69
N LEU A 78 -15.98 -0.75 -10.42
CA LEU A 78 -17.37 -0.40 -10.70
C LEU A 78 -17.81 0.82 -9.87
N ALA A 79 -17.46 0.86 -8.58
CA ALA A 79 -17.78 1.98 -7.70
C ALA A 79 -17.03 3.26 -8.10
N THR A 80 -15.73 3.19 -8.45
CA THR A 80 -14.95 4.37 -8.84
C THR A 80 -15.38 4.93 -10.19
N VAL A 81 -15.55 4.08 -11.22
CA VAL A 81 -16.08 4.50 -12.52
C VAL A 81 -17.50 5.07 -12.36
N GLY A 82 -18.33 4.44 -11.51
CA GLY A 82 -19.65 4.93 -11.15
C GLY A 82 -19.60 6.31 -10.50
N LEU A 83 -18.74 6.53 -9.50
CA LEU A 83 -18.59 7.81 -8.80
C LEU A 83 -18.10 8.93 -9.73
N ILE A 84 -17.10 8.65 -10.57
CA ILE A 84 -16.57 9.65 -11.51
C ILE A 84 -17.65 10.02 -12.53
N SER A 85 -18.31 9.02 -13.14
CA SER A 85 -19.37 9.26 -14.13
C SER A 85 -20.57 9.99 -13.52
N PHE A 86 -21.00 9.56 -12.34
CA PHE A 86 -22.17 10.13 -11.67
C PHE A 86 -21.90 11.55 -11.15
N SER A 87 -20.72 11.81 -10.60
CA SER A 87 -20.33 13.17 -10.21
C SER A 87 -20.24 14.11 -11.42
N TYR A 88 -19.78 13.61 -12.56
CA TYR A 88 -19.72 14.39 -13.79
C TYR A 88 -21.11 14.74 -14.34
N VAL A 89 -22.00 13.74 -14.49
CA VAL A 89 -23.35 13.95 -15.06
C VAL A 89 -24.23 14.84 -14.18
N ASN A 90 -24.07 14.78 -12.85
CA ASN A 90 -24.82 15.62 -11.92
C ASN A 90 -24.14 16.97 -11.63
N ASN A 91 -23.02 17.29 -12.30
CA ASN A 91 -22.24 18.51 -12.05
C ASN A 91 -21.72 18.66 -10.60
N MET A 92 -21.43 17.54 -9.94
CA MET A 92 -20.74 17.47 -8.64
C MET A 92 -19.21 17.37 -8.83
N ALA A 93 -18.68 18.07 -9.83
CA ALA A 93 -17.30 17.90 -10.29
C ALA A 93 -16.26 18.37 -9.27
N ARG A 94 -16.60 19.39 -8.46
CA ARG A 94 -15.69 19.90 -7.42
C ARG A 94 -15.41 18.84 -6.36
N VAL A 95 -16.45 18.24 -5.78
CA VAL A 95 -16.26 17.20 -4.76
C VAL A 95 -15.64 15.94 -5.34
N GLY A 96 -16.03 15.53 -6.55
CA GLY A 96 -15.42 14.34 -7.16
C GLY A 96 -13.95 14.56 -7.55
N SER A 97 -13.51 15.79 -7.83
CA SER A 97 -12.07 16.09 -7.97
C SER A 97 -11.28 15.91 -6.68
N LEU A 98 -11.88 16.21 -5.52
CA LEU A 98 -11.28 15.92 -4.22
C LEU A 98 -11.21 14.42 -3.96
N VAL A 99 -12.28 13.69 -4.31
CA VAL A 99 -12.28 12.21 -4.25
C VAL A 99 -11.09 11.71 -5.06
N MET A 100 -10.99 12.01 -6.36
CA MET A 100 -9.91 11.50 -7.22
C MET A 100 -8.52 11.84 -6.65
N CYS A 101 -8.25 13.09 -6.28
CA CYS A 101 -6.91 13.47 -5.79
C CYS A 101 -6.50 12.78 -4.48
N VAL A 102 -7.44 12.66 -3.52
CA VAL A 102 -7.20 11.88 -2.29
C VAL A 102 -6.93 10.42 -2.64
N HIS A 103 -7.52 9.93 -3.74
CA HIS A 103 -7.32 8.57 -4.19
C HIS A 103 -5.95 8.33 -4.82
N ASP A 104 -5.54 9.22 -5.71
CA ASP A 104 -4.30 9.06 -6.49
C ASP A 104 -3.03 9.22 -5.65
N ALA A 105 -3.13 9.90 -4.50
CA ALA A 105 -2.01 10.24 -3.63
C ALA A 105 -1.18 9.04 -3.14
N SER A 106 -1.80 7.86 -2.94
CA SER A 106 -1.09 6.65 -2.54
C SER A 106 -0.68 5.75 -3.71
N ASP A 107 -1.33 5.89 -4.86
CA ASP A 107 -1.33 4.84 -5.89
C ASP A 107 -0.02 4.82 -6.67
N PHE A 108 0.60 5.98 -6.91
CA PHE A 108 1.93 6.03 -7.52
C PHE A 108 3.00 5.40 -6.61
N LEU A 109 2.87 5.49 -5.28
CA LEU A 109 3.80 4.85 -4.33
C LEU A 109 3.68 3.33 -4.36
N LEU A 110 2.45 2.82 -4.45
CA LEU A 110 2.19 1.38 -4.60
C LEU A 110 2.83 0.85 -5.88
N GLU A 111 2.65 1.53 -7.01
CA GLU A 111 3.25 1.14 -8.28
C GLU A 111 4.78 1.27 -8.26
N ALA A 112 5.33 2.29 -7.58
CA ALA A 112 6.77 2.42 -7.36
C ALA A 112 7.35 1.24 -6.55
N ALA A 113 6.67 0.82 -5.48
CA ALA A 113 7.08 -0.34 -4.68
C ALA A 113 7.09 -1.62 -5.51
N LYS A 114 6.08 -1.84 -6.37
CA LYS A 114 6.06 -2.97 -7.30
C LYS A 114 7.24 -2.92 -8.26
N LEU A 115 7.56 -1.76 -8.83
CA LEU A 115 8.72 -1.57 -9.73
C LEU A 115 10.06 -1.85 -9.03
N ALA A 116 10.23 -1.40 -7.78
CA ALA A 116 11.40 -1.72 -6.97
C ALA A 116 11.53 -3.23 -6.72
N ASN A 117 10.41 -3.93 -6.51
CA ASN A 117 10.38 -5.38 -6.38
C ASN A 117 10.77 -6.09 -7.69
N TYR A 118 10.28 -5.62 -8.85
CA TYR A 118 10.65 -6.18 -10.17
C TYR A 118 12.15 -6.06 -10.46
N THR A 119 12.77 -4.97 -10.01
CA THR A 119 14.20 -4.69 -10.17
C THR A 119 15.08 -5.31 -9.07
N LYS A 120 14.47 -6.07 -8.15
CA LYS A 120 15.12 -6.76 -7.02
C LYS A 120 15.81 -5.82 -6.00
N TYR A 121 15.41 -4.55 -5.94
CA TYR A 121 15.91 -3.60 -4.93
C TYR A 121 15.09 -3.67 -3.63
N GLN A 122 15.35 -4.69 -2.80
CA GLN A 122 14.52 -4.99 -1.62
C GLN A 122 14.42 -3.83 -0.62
N ARG A 123 15.53 -3.16 -0.29
CA ARG A 123 15.53 -2.03 0.66
C ARG A 123 14.63 -0.89 0.20
N LEU A 124 14.65 -0.56 -1.09
CA LEU A 124 13.82 0.47 -1.67
C LEU A 124 12.35 0.04 -1.69
N CYS A 125 12.07 -1.23 -2.03
CA CYS A 125 10.72 -1.79 -1.99
C CYS A 125 10.11 -1.70 -0.59
N ASP A 126 10.84 -2.11 0.44
CA ASP A 126 10.37 -2.09 1.83
C ASP A 126 10.12 -0.65 2.31
N PHE A 127 11.03 0.27 1.99
CA PHE A 127 10.86 1.69 2.29
C PHE A 127 9.61 2.28 1.61
N LEU A 128 9.47 2.08 0.29
CA LEU A 128 8.32 2.56 -0.47
C LEU A 128 7.01 1.94 0.03
N PHE A 129 7.02 0.68 0.46
CA PHE A 129 5.85 0.02 1.04
C PHE A 129 5.43 0.65 2.37
N ILE A 130 6.37 1.02 3.24
CA ILE A 130 6.07 1.71 4.51
C ILE A 130 5.49 3.10 4.22
N VAL A 131 6.13 3.87 3.34
CA VAL A 131 5.64 5.20 2.94
C VAL A 131 4.24 5.11 2.33
N PHE A 132 4.03 4.16 1.40
CA PHE A 132 2.72 3.84 0.84
C PHE A 132 1.69 3.55 1.94
N SER A 133 2.03 2.70 2.91
CA SER A 133 1.11 2.29 3.98
C SER A 133 0.65 3.49 4.83
N VAL A 134 1.57 4.39 5.17
CA VAL A 134 1.27 5.61 5.94
C VAL A 134 0.40 6.57 5.13
N VAL A 135 0.79 6.84 3.88
CA VAL A 135 0.02 7.73 3.00
C VAL A 135 -1.38 7.18 2.76
N PHE A 136 -1.49 5.89 2.45
CA PHE A 136 -2.78 5.21 2.28
C PHE A 136 -3.65 5.33 3.54
N PHE A 137 -3.10 5.10 4.73
CA PHE A 137 -3.88 5.23 5.96
C PHE A 137 -4.42 6.66 6.15
N ILE A 138 -3.55 7.67 5.98
CA ILE A 138 -3.93 9.08 6.18
C ILE A 138 -4.95 9.51 5.14
N THR A 139 -4.71 9.27 3.85
CA THR A 139 -5.60 9.75 2.79
C THR A 139 -6.96 9.03 2.85
N ARG A 140 -6.97 7.71 3.11
CA ARG A 140 -8.18 6.87 3.02
C ARG A 140 -9.00 6.81 4.28
N LEU A 141 -8.37 6.80 5.46
CA LEU A 141 -9.08 6.61 6.73
C LEU A 141 -9.19 7.88 7.56
N VAL A 142 -8.43 8.92 7.24
CA VAL A 142 -8.51 10.22 7.94
C VAL A 142 -9.11 11.28 7.02
N ILE A 143 -8.43 11.62 5.93
CA ILE A 143 -8.84 12.73 5.06
C ILE A 143 -10.17 12.42 4.38
N PHE A 144 -10.29 11.27 3.71
CA PHE A 144 -11.51 10.92 2.97
C PHE A 144 -12.80 10.94 3.84
N PRO A 145 -12.89 10.26 5.00
CA PRO A 145 -14.11 10.29 5.79
C PRO A 145 -14.36 11.63 6.49
N ILE A 146 -13.31 12.28 7.02
CA ILE A 146 -13.48 13.51 7.81
C ILE A 146 -13.76 14.72 6.91
N TRP A 147 -13.19 14.77 5.71
CA TRP A 147 -13.41 15.89 4.78
C TRP A 147 -14.46 15.55 3.74
N VAL A 148 -14.18 14.57 2.86
CA VAL A 148 -15.01 14.32 1.68
C VAL A 148 -16.37 13.76 2.07
N LEU A 149 -16.40 12.69 2.85
CA LEU A 149 -17.66 12.04 3.26
C LEU A 149 -18.49 12.95 4.17
N ASN A 150 -17.85 13.66 5.10
CA ASN A 150 -18.51 14.67 5.93
C ASN A 150 -19.15 15.77 5.07
N SER A 151 -18.43 16.26 4.05
CA SER A 151 -18.94 17.29 3.14
C SER A 151 -20.14 16.80 2.33
N THR A 152 -20.10 15.57 1.80
CA THR A 152 -21.20 15.00 0.99
C THR A 152 -22.40 14.55 1.82
N MET A 153 -22.23 14.23 3.09
CA MET A 153 -23.33 13.81 3.95
C MET A 153 -23.99 14.98 4.66
N PHE A 154 -23.20 15.92 5.19
CA PHE A 154 -23.71 17.00 6.04
C PHE A 154 -23.73 18.36 5.35
N GLU A 155 -22.60 18.79 4.76
CA GLU A 155 -22.53 20.13 4.15
C GLU A 155 -23.42 20.27 2.92
N SER A 156 -23.46 19.24 2.06
CA SER A 156 -24.35 19.24 0.89
C SER A 156 -25.82 19.31 1.31
N TRP A 157 -26.19 18.60 2.38
CA TRP A 157 -27.56 18.60 2.89
C TRP A 157 -27.93 19.97 3.47
N ALA A 158 -27.01 20.61 4.19
CA ALA A 158 -27.24 21.93 4.77
C ALA A 158 -27.33 23.05 3.71
N ILE A 159 -26.53 22.97 2.63
CA ILE A 159 -26.43 24.04 1.62
C ILE A 159 -27.45 23.85 0.48
N VAL A 160 -27.58 22.64 -0.05
CA VAL A 160 -28.41 22.34 -1.24
C VAL A 160 -29.76 21.75 -0.85
N GLY A 161 -29.82 21.02 0.27
CA GLY A 161 -31.00 20.24 0.66
C GLY A 161 -31.04 18.85 -0.01
N PRO A 162 -32.16 18.12 0.14
CA PRO A 162 -32.31 16.78 -0.41
C PRO A 162 -32.49 16.83 -1.93
N PHE A 163 -31.67 16.08 -2.66
CA PHE A 163 -31.82 15.86 -4.10
C PHE A 163 -31.62 14.37 -4.44
N PRO A 164 -32.26 13.84 -5.50
CA PRO A 164 -32.27 12.39 -5.77
C PRO A 164 -30.88 11.77 -5.91
N SER A 165 -29.93 12.48 -6.53
CA SER A 165 -28.56 11.99 -6.72
C SER A 165 -27.74 11.90 -5.43
N TRP A 166 -28.18 12.53 -4.34
CA TRP A 166 -27.49 12.50 -3.05
C TRP A 166 -27.35 11.08 -2.50
N TRP A 167 -28.43 10.27 -2.57
CA TRP A 167 -28.44 8.91 -2.03
C TRP A 167 -27.46 8.00 -2.76
N VAL A 168 -27.53 7.99 -4.09
CA VAL A 168 -26.68 7.13 -4.92
C VAL A 168 -25.21 7.48 -4.72
N PHE A 169 -24.88 8.78 -4.71
CA PHE A 169 -23.49 9.22 -4.55
C PHE A 169 -22.92 8.83 -3.18
N ASN A 170 -23.66 9.09 -2.09
CA ASN A 170 -23.19 8.74 -0.75
C ASN A 170 -23.12 7.23 -0.52
N VAL A 171 -24.04 6.43 -1.06
CA VAL A 171 -23.95 4.97 -1.00
C VAL A 171 -22.67 4.46 -1.69
N LEU A 172 -22.35 4.98 -2.88
CA LEU A 172 -21.12 4.60 -3.57
C LEU A 172 -19.86 5.02 -2.80
N LEU A 173 -19.85 6.20 -2.18
CA LEU A 173 -18.73 6.64 -1.32
C LEU A 173 -18.58 5.75 -0.07
N LEU A 174 -19.70 5.33 0.53
CA LEU A 174 -19.68 4.41 1.68
C LEU A 174 -19.17 3.02 1.30
N VAL A 175 -19.59 2.49 0.14
CA VAL A 175 -19.02 1.25 -0.41
C VAL A 175 -17.51 1.38 -0.55
N LEU A 176 -17.04 2.49 -1.12
CA LEU A 176 -15.61 2.75 -1.29
C LEU A 176 -14.87 2.84 0.06
N GLN A 177 -15.50 3.46 1.06
CA GLN A 177 -14.94 3.52 2.42
C GLN A 177 -14.79 2.15 3.06
N VAL A 178 -15.79 1.27 2.93
CA VAL A 178 -15.72 -0.10 3.45
C VAL A 178 -14.57 -0.87 2.79
N LEU A 179 -14.39 -0.71 1.48
CA LEU A 179 -13.26 -1.33 0.77
C LEU A 179 -11.91 -0.82 1.29
N HIS A 180 -11.78 0.49 1.54
CA HIS A 180 -10.57 1.05 2.15
C HIS A 180 -10.26 0.49 3.53
N ILE A 181 -11.27 0.26 4.37
CA ILE A 181 -11.09 -0.37 5.69
C ILE A 181 -10.56 -1.79 5.52
N ILE A 182 -11.12 -2.57 4.59
CA ILE A 182 -10.66 -3.94 4.30
C ILE A 182 -9.19 -3.93 3.84
N TRP A 183 -8.82 -3.07 2.88
CA TRP A 183 -7.43 -3.02 2.42
C TRP A 183 -6.48 -2.47 3.48
N SER A 184 -6.89 -1.49 4.27
CA SER A 184 -6.07 -0.97 5.37
C SER A 184 -5.73 -2.08 6.37
N TYR A 185 -6.69 -2.95 6.69
CA TYR A 185 -6.44 -4.13 7.52
C TYR A 185 -5.43 -5.10 6.87
N LEU A 186 -5.55 -5.36 5.56
CA LEU A 186 -4.61 -6.23 4.83
C LEU A 186 -3.19 -5.63 4.80
N ILE A 187 -3.07 -4.33 4.53
CA ILE A 187 -1.80 -3.61 4.49
C ILE A 187 -1.15 -3.61 5.87
N ALA A 188 -1.91 -3.26 6.93
CA ALA A 188 -1.43 -3.29 8.31
C ALA A 188 -0.93 -4.68 8.72
N ARG A 189 -1.67 -5.74 8.36
CA ARG A 189 -1.26 -7.12 8.61
C ARG A 189 0.08 -7.47 7.95
N ILE A 190 0.30 -7.04 6.71
CA ILE A 190 1.56 -7.26 5.99
C ILE A 190 2.70 -6.45 6.62
N ALA A 191 2.45 -5.17 6.94
CA ALA A 191 3.43 -4.29 7.57
C ALA A 191 3.90 -4.81 8.93
N ILE A 192 2.96 -5.24 9.80
CA ILE A 192 3.28 -5.83 11.11
C ILE A 192 4.12 -7.10 10.93
N LYS A 193 3.74 -7.99 10.01
CA LYS A 193 4.50 -9.22 9.73
C LYS A 193 5.92 -8.91 9.24
N ALA A 194 6.08 -7.90 8.39
CA ALA A 194 7.38 -7.47 7.89
C ALA A 194 8.28 -6.93 9.03
N ILE A 195 7.72 -6.09 9.91
CA ILE A 195 8.45 -5.53 11.06
C ILE A 195 8.87 -6.63 12.03
N LEU A 196 7.98 -7.58 12.35
CA LEU A 196 8.30 -8.70 13.24
C LEU A 196 9.42 -9.58 12.68
N ARG A 197 9.40 -9.86 11.37
CA ARG A 197 10.47 -10.65 10.72
C ARG A 197 11.80 -9.89 10.67
N GLY A 198 11.75 -8.58 10.45
CA GLY A 198 12.92 -7.71 10.51
C GLY A 198 13.54 -7.63 11.91
N LYS A 199 12.72 -7.61 12.96
CA LYS A 199 13.19 -7.71 14.36
C LYS A 199 13.89 -9.04 14.62
N VAL A 200 13.30 -10.17 14.25
CA VAL A 200 13.92 -11.49 14.43
C VAL A 200 15.29 -11.58 13.73
N CYS A 201 15.44 -11.05 12.50
CA CYS A 201 16.75 -11.04 11.84
C CYS A 201 17.75 -10.06 12.47
N LYS A 202 17.28 -8.94 13.06
CA LYS A 202 18.14 -7.96 13.72
C LYS A 202 18.60 -8.44 15.09
N ASP A 203 17.71 -9.09 15.85
CA ASP A 203 18.00 -9.66 17.17
C ASP A 203 19.00 -10.83 17.06
N VAL A 204 18.81 -11.76 16.11
CA VAL A 204 19.77 -12.85 15.85
C VAL A 204 21.15 -12.32 15.46
N ARG A 205 21.22 -11.20 14.73
CA ARG A 205 22.48 -10.56 14.34
C ARG A 205 23.16 -9.88 15.53
N SER A 206 22.41 -9.17 16.38
CA SER A 206 22.98 -8.51 17.57
C SER A 206 23.44 -9.51 18.63
N ASP A 207 22.78 -10.66 18.76
CA ASP A 207 23.21 -11.70 19.69
C ASP A 207 24.56 -12.32 19.29
N ILE A 208 24.86 -12.39 17.98
CA ILE A 208 26.13 -12.89 17.45
C ILE A 208 27.26 -11.85 17.60
N GLU A 209 26.97 -10.56 17.44
CA GLU A 209 27.98 -9.50 17.63
C GLU A 209 28.29 -9.25 19.12
N SER A 210 27.35 -9.53 20.04
CA SER A 210 27.57 -9.44 21.49
C SER A 210 28.35 -10.62 22.07
N SER A 211 28.57 -11.70 21.32
CA SER A 211 29.19 -12.94 21.81
C SER A 211 30.63 -13.15 21.32
N SER A 212 31.26 -12.12 20.74
CA SER A 212 32.63 -12.20 20.19
C SER A 212 33.65 -11.22 20.81
N GLU A 213 33.40 -10.66 21.99
CA GLU A 213 34.33 -9.69 22.64
C GLU A 213 35.14 -10.22 23.85
N ASP A 214 35.13 -11.52 24.17
CA ASP A 214 35.82 -12.07 25.37
C ASP A 214 36.93 -13.11 25.09
N GLU A 215 37.76 -12.92 24.05
CA GLU A 215 38.99 -13.71 23.87
C GLU A 215 40.16 -12.81 23.43
N ALA A 216 40.88 -12.25 24.40
CA ALA A 216 42.25 -11.74 24.21
C ALA A 216 43.07 -11.88 25.51
N GLU A 217 43.91 -12.91 25.54
CA GLU A 217 44.90 -13.25 26.58
C GLU A 217 45.86 -12.11 26.96
N LYS A 218 46.36 -12.13 28.21
CA LYS A 218 47.80 -11.92 28.50
C LYS A 218 48.31 -12.77 29.69
N PRO A 219 49.60 -13.16 29.70
CA PRO A 219 50.19 -14.18 30.58
C PRO A 219 51.00 -13.62 31.76
N THR A 220 51.17 -14.38 32.87
CA THR A 220 52.46 -14.77 33.51
C THR A 220 52.32 -15.32 34.95
N ASP A 221 52.98 -16.46 35.17
CA ASP A 221 53.67 -17.05 36.35
C ASP A 221 53.10 -17.10 37.78
N GLY A 222 53.12 -18.32 38.34
CA GLY A 222 53.06 -18.61 39.78
C GLY A 222 52.99 -20.11 40.14
N ILE A 223 54.15 -20.71 40.45
CA ILE A 223 54.38 -22.12 40.85
C ILE A 223 53.76 -22.48 42.21
N LYS A 224 53.10 -23.67 42.34
CA LYS A 224 53.39 -24.71 43.38
C LYS A 224 52.52 -25.99 43.29
N ASN A 225 53.23 -27.11 43.45
CA ASN A 225 52.90 -28.55 43.48
C ASN A 225 51.67 -29.01 44.29
N SER A 226 51.00 -30.10 43.84
CA SER A 226 50.95 -31.41 44.54
C SER A 226 49.86 -32.39 44.01
N VAL A 227 50.31 -33.48 43.34
CA VAL A 227 50.00 -34.92 43.55
C VAL A 227 48.59 -35.54 43.30
N HIS A 228 48.64 -36.70 42.60
CA HIS A 228 47.69 -37.83 42.42
C HIS A 228 46.50 -37.67 41.43
N SER A 229 46.10 -38.63 40.57
CA SER A 229 46.51 -40.01 40.24
C SER A 229 45.68 -40.53 39.03
N VAL A 230 46.31 -41.27 38.08
CA VAL A 230 45.79 -42.48 37.33
C VAL A 230 44.62 -42.28 36.33
N ARG A 231 44.46 -42.93 35.16
CA ARG A 231 45.22 -43.74 34.17
C ARG A 231 44.17 -44.26 33.14
N GLY A 232 44.54 -44.43 31.86
CA GLY A 232 43.91 -45.37 30.90
C GLY A 232 43.21 -44.69 29.70
N GLU A 233 43.87 -44.42 28.58
CA GLU A 233 44.26 -45.30 27.44
C GLU A 233 43.12 -45.91 26.58
N ASN A 234 43.24 -45.60 25.28
CA ASN A 234 42.89 -46.37 24.07
C ASN A 234 41.41 -46.66 23.78
N GLY A 235 40.91 -46.61 22.54
CA GLY A 235 41.55 -46.48 21.23
C GLY A 235 40.59 -47.03 20.16
N THR A 236 40.39 -46.25 19.09
CA THR A 236 40.40 -46.65 17.67
C THR A 236 39.53 -47.80 17.10
N ASN A 237 38.84 -47.42 16.01
CA ASN A 237 38.77 -48.04 14.66
C ASN A 237 37.71 -49.10 14.29
N GLY A 238 37.27 -48.97 13.01
CA GLY A 238 36.74 -50.05 12.16
C GLY A 238 35.34 -49.74 11.60
N HIS A 239 35.12 -49.06 10.47
CA HIS A 239 35.41 -49.36 9.06
C HIS A 239 34.66 -50.57 8.45
N CYS A 240 33.85 -50.33 7.41
CA CYS A 240 33.58 -51.10 6.16
C CYS A 240 32.14 -50.84 5.68
N ALA A 241 31.89 -50.10 4.59
CA ALA A 241 32.13 -50.38 3.17
C ALA A 241 31.03 -51.21 2.46
N ALA A 242 30.58 -50.63 1.35
CA ALA A 242 30.19 -51.24 0.07
C ALA A 242 28.69 -51.40 -0.30
N ALA A 243 28.33 -50.60 -1.32
CA ALA A 243 27.64 -50.95 -2.58
C ALA A 243 26.16 -51.36 -2.59
N LYS A 244 25.32 -50.60 -3.32
CA LYS A 244 24.94 -50.93 -4.72
C LYS A 244 24.10 -49.82 -5.37
N ALA A 245 24.36 -49.58 -6.65
CA ALA A 245 23.56 -48.75 -7.54
C ALA A 245 22.29 -49.49 -8.02
N GLN A 246 21.20 -48.74 -8.28
CA GLN A 246 20.45 -48.75 -9.55
C GLN A 246 19.17 -47.89 -9.52
N ASN A 247 19.18 -46.85 -10.37
CA ASN A 247 18.27 -46.61 -11.51
C ASN A 247 16.88 -45.94 -11.37
N HIS A 248 16.59 -45.10 -12.40
CA HIS A 248 15.32 -44.51 -12.89
C HIS A 248 14.66 -43.39 -12.06
N SER A 249 14.06 -42.32 -12.61
CA SER A 249 13.92 -41.74 -13.96
C SER A 249 13.10 -40.43 -13.81
N SER A 250 13.33 -39.46 -14.72
CA SER A 250 12.45 -38.35 -15.17
C SER A 250 11.43 -37.74 -14.19
N TRP A 251 11.49 -36.42 -13.98
CA TRP A 251 10.49 -35.38 -14.29
C TRP A 251 11.08 -34.02 -13.90
#